data_AF-A0A959VRE2-F1
#
_entry.id   AF-A0A959VRE2-F1
#
_cell.length_a   1.000
_cell.length_b   1.000
_cell.length_c   1.000
_cell.angle_alpha   90.00
_cell.angle_beta   90.00
_cell.angle_gamma   90.00
#
_symmetry.space_group_name_H-M   'P 1'
#
loop_
_entity.id
_entity.type
_entity.pdbx_description
1 polymer ?
#
loop_
_entity_poly.entity_id
_entity_poly.type
_entity_poly.pdbx_seq_one_letter_code
_entity_poly.pdbx_strand_id
1 'polypeptide(L)'
;YIIFMILPLYASIERMDPSVVEAGKDLYGSPFQTFLHVTIPATQAGILAGCVLVFLPAVGDFVSAQLLGGPDTYMVGNLIQDQFFAASNWPFGSALTVVMMLFLAGWMIFYLRRASKGEAEVI
;
A
#
# COMPACT_ATOMS: atom_id res chain seq x y z
N TYR A 1 -1.04 -1.63 -10.70
CA TYR A 1 -0.47 -1.30 -9.37
C TYR A 1 0.75 -0.39 -9.42
N ILE A 2 1.71 -0.58 -10.33
CA ILE A 2 2.99 0.15 -10.35
C ILE A 2 2.84 1.69 -10.33
N ILE A 3 1.91 2.26 -11.12
CA ILE A 3 1.70 3.72 -11.17
C ILE A 3 1.31 4.30 -9.79
N PHE A 4 0.52 3.57 -9.01
CA PHE A 4 0.11 3.97 -7.66
C PHE A 4 1.28 3.98 -6.66
N MET A 5 2.34 3.20 -6.93
CA MET A 5 3.58 3.25 -6.16
C MET A 5 4.48 4.40 -6.61
N ILE A 6 4.59 4.65 -7.92
CA ILE A 6 5.55 5.60 -8.47
C ILE A 6 5.24 7.04 -8.03
N LEU A 7 3.98 7.48 -8.08
CA LEU A 7 3.60 8.86 -7.78
C LEU A 7 4.02 9.33 -6.37
N PRO A 8 3.65 8.64 -5.27
CA PRO A 8 4.06 9.06 -3.92
C PRO A 8 5.56 8.92 -3.69
N LEU A 9 6.19 7.92 -4.32
CA LEU A 9 7.63 7.68 -4.19
C LEU A 9 8.42 8.78 -4.90
N TYR A 10 8.00 9.17 -6.11
CA TYR A 10 8.56 10.31 -6.85
C TYR A 10 8.42 11.60 -6.07
N ALA A 11 7.22 11.92 -5.57
CA ALA A 11 6.98 13.12 -4.79
C ALA A 11 7.83 13.18 -3.49
N SER A 12 8.11 12.03 -2.89
CA SER A 12 8.98 11.96 -1.70
C SER A 12 10.46 12.12 -2.04
N ILE A 13 10.92 11.58 -3.17
CA ILE A 13 12.30 11.78 -3.64
C ILE A 13 12.52 13.23 -4.07
N GLU A 14 11.58 13.83 -4.79
CA GLU A 14 11.67 15.20 -5.29
C GLU A 14 11.75 16.24 -4.16
N ARG A 15 11.15 15.94 -3.00
CA ARG A 15 11.21 16.79 -1.80
C ARG A 15 12.47 16.57 -0.95
N MET A 16 13.24 15.52 -1.20
CA MET A 16 14.45 15.20 -0.44
C MET A 16 15.55 16.21 -0.77
N ASP A 17 16.21 16.77 0.25
CA ASP A 17 17.36 17.64 0.06
C ASP A 17 18.55 16.85 -0.52
N PRO A 18 19.11 17.23 -1.69
CA PRO A 18 20.30 16.59 -2.24
C PRO A 18 21.53 16.64 -1.31
N SER A 19 21.61 17.64 -0.43
CA SER A 19 22.76 17.84 0.48
C SER A 19 22.97 16.65 1.41
N VAL A 20 21.90 15.95 1.81
CA VAL A 20 21.98 14.78 2.69
C VAL A 20 22.65 13.59 1.99
N VAL A 21 22.43 13.47 0.68
CA VAL A 21 23.07 12.44 -0.15
C VAL A 21 24.55 12.77 -0.39
N GLU A 22 24.87 14.04 -0.57
CA GLU A 22 26.26 14.52 -0.69
C GLU A 22 27.04 14.28 0.60
N ALA A 23 26.47 14.60 1.76
CA ALA A 23 27.08 14.32 3.07
C ALA A 23 27.36 12.81 3.28
N GLY A 24 26.47 11.94 2.79
CA GLY A 24 26.69 10.49 2.83
C GLY A 24 27.84 10.02 1.94
N LYS A 25 28.12 10.72 0.83
CA LYS A 25 29.29 10.46 -0.03
C LYS A 25 30.58 11.02 0.57
N ASP A 26 30.52 12.18 1.22
CA ASP A 26 31.66 12.82 1.89
C ASP A 26 32.21 11.96 3.03
N LEU A 27 31.34 11.17 3.69
CA LEU A 27 31.73 10.15 4.68
C LEU A 27 32.33 8.88 4.07
N TYR A 28 32.84 8.93 2.83
CA TYR A 28 33.35 7.78 2.07
C TYR A 28 32.32 6.65 1.87
N GLY A 29 31.02 6.97 1.95
CA GLY A 29 29.95 6.02 1.68
C GLY A 29 29.94 5.59 0.21
N SER A 30 29.94 4.28 -0.03
CA SER A 30 29.69 3.75 -1.38
C SER A 30 28.26 4.08 -1.85
N PRO A 31 27.99 4.18 -3.17
CA PRO A 31 26.64 4.51 -3.67
C PRO A 31 25.53 3.62 -3.11
N PHE A 32 25.82 2.34 -2.89
CA PHE A 32 24.88 1.40 -2.30
C PHE A 32 24.63 1.66 -0.81
N GLN A 33 25.68 2.00 -0.05
CA GLN A 33 25.54 2.35 1.37
C GLN A 33 24.76 3.66 1.54
N THR A 34 25.05 4.69 0.73
CA THR A 34 24.34 5.97 0.76
C THR A 34 22.86 5.78 0.40
N PHE A 35 22.55 4.93 -0.59
CA PHE A 35 21.16 4.61 -0.92
C PHE A 35 20.41 3.95 0.25
N LEU A 36 20.98 2.90 0.85
CA LEU A 36 20.34 2.17 1.94
C LEU A 36 20.21 2.97 3.25
N HIS A 37 21.21 3.78 3.59
CA HIS A 37 21.27 4.47 4.89
C HIS A 37 20.78 5.91 4.84
N VAL A 38 20.73 6.54 3.67
CA VAL A 38 20.30 7.93 3.51
C VAL A 38 19.00 7.97 2.72
N THR A 39 19.00 7.48 1.47
CA THR A 39 17.85 7.63 0.57
C THR A 39 16.62 6.84 1.04
N ILE A 40 16.77 5.57 1.45
CA ILE A 40 15.64 4.76 1.91
C ILE A 40 15.00 5.36 3.18
N PRO A 41 15.75 5.69 4.25
CA PRO A 41 15.16 6.30 5.45
C PRO A 41 14.55 7.68 5.17
N ALA A 42 15.18 8.49 4.31
CA ALA A 42 14.66 9.81 3.95
C ALA A 42 13.35 9.72 3.16
N THR A 43 13.15 8.67 2.36
CA THR A 43 11.96 8.48 1.51
C THR A 43 10.96 7.48 2.09
N GLN A 44 11.15 7.05 3.34
CA GLN A 44 10.31 6.04 3.99
C GLN A 44 8.82 6.42 4.02
N ALA A 45 8.51 7.72 4.18
CA ALA A 45 7.14 8.21 4.16
C ALA A 45 6.47 8.02 2.79
N GLY A 46 7.21 8.30 1.70
CA GLY A 46 6.74 8.06 0.33
C GLY A 46 6.57 6.58 0.00
N ILE A 47 7.48 5.73 0.46
CA ILE A 47 7.39 4.28 0.29
C ILE A 47 6.14 3.74 1.00
N LEU A 48 5.92 4.14 2.26
CA LEU A 48 4.73 3.73 3.01
C LEU A 48 3.44 4.20 2.33
N ALA A 49 3.40 5.43 1.83
CA ALA A 49 2.25 5.97 1.11
C ALA A 49 1.97 5.19 -0.19
N GLY A 50 3.02 4.86 -0.94
CA GLY A 50 2.92 4.02 -2.14
C GLY A 50 2.43 2.61 -1.85
N CYS A 51 2.95 1.96 -0.81
CA CYS A 51 2.49 0.65 -0.37
C CYS A 51 0.99 0.62 -0.08
N VAL A 52 0.45 1.65 0.57
CA VAL A 52 -0.98 1.73 0.87
C VAL A 52 -1.83 1.99 -0.36
N LEU A 53 -1.38 2.90 -1.23
CA LEU A 53 -2.06 3.18 -2.49
C LEU A 53 -2.08 1.97 -3.43
N VAL A 54 -1.11 1.06 -3.32
CA VAL A 54 -1.11 -0.23 -4.02
C VAL A 54 -1.96 -1.28 -3.31
N PHE A 55 -1.92 -1.33 -1.98
CA PHE A 55 -2.63 -2.35 -1.20
C PHE A 55 -4.13 -2.32 -1.44
N LEU A 56 -4.74 -1.12 -1.46
CA LEU A 56 -6.19 -0.97 -1.61
C LEU A 56 -6.73 -1.64 -2.90
N PRO A 57 -6.23 -1.31 -4.10
CA PRO A 57 -6.71 -1.95 -5.32
C PRO A 57 -6.23 -3.40 -5.44
N ALA A 58 -5.09 -3.78 -4.85
CA ALA A 58 -4.61 -5.17 -4.89
C ALA A 58 -5.51 -6.13 -4.08
N VAL A 59 -6.04 -5.70 -2.92
CA VAL A 59 -6.97 -6.52 -2.13
C VAL A 59 -8.31 -6.69 -2.84
N GLY A 60 -8.71 -5.72 -3.66
CA GLY A 60 -9.95 -5.75 -4.43
C GLY A 60 -9.87 -6.54 -5.74
N ASP A 61 -8.70 -7.08 -6.11
CA ASP A 61 -8.47 -7.67 -7.44
C ASP A 61 -8.91 -9.14 -7.57
N PHE A 62 -10.08 -9.46 -7.00
CA PHE A 62 -10.64 -10.81 -7.06
C PHE A 62 -11.02 -11.23 -8.48
N VAL A 63 -11.25 -10.25 -9.37
CA VAL A 63 -11.56 -10.50 -10.79
C VAL A 63 -10.32 -11.04 -11.51
N SER A 64 -9.15 -10.43 -11.31
CA SER A 64 -7.91 -10.96 -11.91
C SER A 64 -7.58 -12.35 -11.37
N ALA A 65 -7.82 -12.61 -10.07
CA ALA A 65 -7.68 -13.94 -9.50
C ALA A 65 -8.64 -14.96 -10.13
N GLN A 66 -9.87 -14.56 -10.46
CA GLN A 66 -10.85 -15.43 -11.11
C GLN A 66 -10.51 -15.74 -12.57
N LEU A 67 -9.96 -14.75 -13.30
CA LEU A 67 -9.68 -14.87 -14.73
C LEU A 67 -8.32 -15.50 -15.03
N LEU A 68 -7.32 -15.23 -14.19
CA LEU A 68 -5.94 -15.64 -14.40
C LEU A 68 -5.46 -16.70 -13.40
N GLY A 69 -6.22 -16.94 -12.33
CA GLY A 69 -5.91 -17.95 -11.31
C GLY A 69 -6.42 -19.34 -11.68
N GLY A 70 -5.82 -20.36 -11.06
CA GLY A 70 -6.30 -21.73 -11.09
C GLY A 70 -7.40 -22.02 -10.04
N PRO A 71 -7.90 -23.26 -9.97
CA PRO A 71 -9.00 -23.65 -9.09
C PRO A 71 -8.74 -23.42 -7.59
N ASP A 72 -7.47 -23.33 -7.16
CA ASP A 72 -7.10 -23.09 -5.76
C ASP A 72 -6.86 -21.59 -5.42
N THR A 73 -7.08 -20.68 -6.38
CA THR A 73 -6.83 -19.24 -6.20
C THR A 73 -8.12 -18.52 -5.81
N TYR A 74 -8.48 -18.60 -4.53
CA TYR A 74 -9.65 -17.93 -3.97
C TYR A 74 -9.27 -16.70 -3.16
N MET A 75 -9.90 -15.57 -3.48
CA MET A 75 -9.87 -14.36 -2.66
C MET A 75 -11.20 -14.15 -1.93
N VAL A 76 -11.18 -13.32 -0.88
CA VAL A 76 -12.39 -12.96 -0.11
C VAL A 76 -13.48 -12.38 -1.02
N GLY A 77 -13.10 -11.64 -2.06
CA GLY A 77 -14.06 -11.13 -3.05
C GLY A 77 -14.77 -12.23 -3.86
N ASN A 78 -14.07 -13.33 -4.19
CA ASN A 78 -14.70 -14.48 -4.86
C ASN A 78 -15.73 -15.14 -3.94
N LEU A 79 -15.39 -15.28 -2.65
CA LEU A 79 -16.32 -15.83 -1.66
C LEU A 79 -17.59 -14.97 -1.52
N ILE A 80 -17.44 -13.63 -1.48
CA ILE A 80 -18.60 -12.73 -1.45
C ILE A 80 -19.46 -12.93 -2.70
N GLN A 81 -18.85 -12.94 -3.88
CA GLN A 81 -19.55 -13.12 -5.16
C GLN A 81 -20.33 -14.44 -5.20
N ASP A 82 -19.72 -15.54 -4.79
CA ASP A 82 -20.37 -16.86 -4.78
C ASP A 82 -21.58 -16.89 -3.83
N GLN A 83 -21.51 -16.20 -2.69
CA GLN A 83 -22.64 -16.14 -1.76
C GLN A 83 -23.83 -15.33 -2.31
N PHE A 84 -23.59 -14.32 -3.15
CA PHE A 84 -24.66 -13.58 -3.83
C PHE A 84 -25.25 -14.33 -5.03
N PHE A 85 -24.41 -14.92 -5.89
CA PHE A 85 -24.84 -15.45 -7.18
C PHE A 85 -25.03 -16.97 -7.19
N ALA A 86 -24.11 -17.74 -6.61
CA ALA A 86 -24.15 -19.21 -6.65
C ALA A 86 -25.04 -19.78 -5.54
N ALA A 87 -24.90 -19.27 -4.31
CA ALA A 87 -25.70 -19.72 -3.17
C ALA A 87 -27.04 -18.97 -3.01
N SER A 88 -27.23 -17.86 -3.74
CA SER A 88 -28.38 -16.95 -3.61
C SER A 88 -28.67 -16.56 -2.14
N ASN A 89 -27.62 -16.43 -1.32
CA ASN A 89 -27.70 -16.10 0.09
C ASN A 89 -27.30 -14.63 0.30
N TRP A 90 -28.19 -13.75 -0.16
CA TRP A 90 -28.05 -12.30 -0.09
C TRP A 90 -27.79 -11.77 1.32
N PRO A 91 -28.45 -12.29 2.40
CA PRO A 91 -28.17 -11.85 3.76
C PRO A 91 -26.72 -12.13 4.19
N PHE A 92 -26.22 -13.33 3.93
CA PHE A 92 -24.85 -13.71 4.30
C PHE A 92 -23.80 -12.98 3.45
N GLY A 93 -24.02 -12.88 2.14
CA GLY A 93 -23.16 -12.09 1.25
C GLY A 93 -23.05 -10.63 1.71
N SER A 94 -24.18 -10.02 2.10
CA SER A 94 -24.22 -8.65 2.60
C SER A 94 -23.43 -8.49 3.91
N ALA A 95 -23.58 -9.43 4.86
CA ALA A 95 -22.82 -9.41 6.10
C ALA A 95 -21.30 -9.49 5.86
N LEU A 96 -20.87 -10.39 4.96
CA LEU A 96 -19.45 -10.55 4.61
C LEU A 96 -18.88 -9.27 3.96
N THR A 97 -19.64 -8.63 3.06
CA THR A 97 -19.26 -7.35 2.46
C THR A 97 -19.12 -6.25 3.51
N VAL A 98 -20.06 -6.13 4.45
CA VAL A 98 -19.99 -5.11 5.52
C VAL A 98 -18.76 -5.33 6.40
N VAL A 99 -18.47 -6.58 6.79
CA VAL A 99 -17.28 -6.90 7.58
C VAL A 99 -16.00 -6.54 6.83
N MET A 100 -15.91 -6.90 5.55
CA MET A 100 -14.74 -6.57 4.72
C MET A 100 -14.59 -5.06 4.54
N MET A 101 -15.70 -4.32 4.36
CA MET A 101 -15.69 -2.87 4.26
C MET A 101 -15.21 -2.21 5.55
N LEU A 102 -15.68 -2.66 6.71
CA LEU A 102 -15.24 -2.17 8.02
C LEU A 102 -13.75 -2.45 8.26
N PHE A 103 -13.27 -3.64 7.86
CA PHE A 103 -11.85 -3.98 7.94
C PHE A 103 -10.99 -3.04 7.10
N LEU A 104 -11.34 -2.83 5.82
CA LEU A 104 -10.60 -1.93 4.93
C LEU A 104 -10.64 -0.48 5.40
N ALA A 105 -11.80 -0.01 5.86
CA ALA A 105 -11.95 1.34 6.43
C ALA A 105 -11.11 1.50 7.70
N GLY A 106 -11.14 0.52 8.61
CA GLY A 106 -10.35 0.52 9.84
C GLY A 106 -8.85 0.54 9.56
N TRP A 107 -8.39 -0.28 8.61
CA TRP A 107 -7.00 -0.30 8.16
C TRP A 107 -6.57 1.06 7.58
N MET A 108 -7.38 1.65 6.70
CA MET A 108 -7.11 2.94 6.09
C MET A 108 -7.04 4.06 7.14
N ILE A 109 -7.99 4.09 8.09
CA ILE A 109 -7.99 5.07 9.18
C ILE A 109 -6.75 4.90 10.06
N PHE A 110 -6.41 3.67 10.43
CA PHE A 110 -5.20 3.39 11.21
C PHE A 110 -3.95 3.91 10.51
N TYR A 111 -3.83 3.65 9.21
CA TYR A 111 -2.71 4.12 8.40
C TYR A 111 -2.63 5.64 8.33
N LEU A 112 -3.72 6.32 7.98
CA LEU A 112 -3.76 7.78 7.89
C LEU A 112 -3.38 8.44 9.22
N ARG A 113 -3.81 7.85 10.35
CA ARG A 113 -3.43 8.34 11.69
C ARG A 113 -1.95 8.13 12.00
N ARG A 114 -1.31 7.09 11.45
CA ARG A 114 0.13 6.86 11.63
C ARG A 114 0.96 7.73 10.69
N ALA A 115 0.51 7.93 9.46
CA ALA A 115 1.15 8.82 8.49
C ALA A 115 1.12 10.29 8.92
N SER A 116 -0.04 10.79 9.39
CA SER A 116 -0.19 12.17 9.88
C SER A 116 0.70 12.48 11.10
N LYS A 117 0.95 11.49 11.96
CA LYS A 117 1.90 11.67 13.08
C LYS A 117 3.35 11.82 12.62
N GLY A 118 3.73 11.23 11.50
CA GLY A 118 5.07 11.36 10.91
C GLY A 118 5.32 12.72 10.25
N GLU A 119 4.29 13.38 9.73
CA GLU A 119 4.41 14.74 9.17
C GLU A 119 4.43 15.82 10.26
N ALA A 120 3.74 15.61 11.39
CA ALA A 120 3.69 16.57 12.49
C ALA A 120 4.97 16.64 13.35
N GLU A 121 5.87 15.66 13.22
CA GLU A 121 7.17 15.64 13.92
C GLU A 121 8.28 16.35 13.11
N VAL A 122 7.99 16.71 11.85
CA VAL A 122 8.96 17.31 10.90
C VAL A 122 8.74 18.82 10.71
N ILE A 123 7.76 19.43 11.41
CA ILE A 123 7.47 20.88 11.37
C ILE A 123 7.90 21.56 12.67
#